data_AF-X1SSL1-F1
#
_entry.id   AF-X1SSL1-F1
#
_cell.length_a   1.000
_cell.length_b   1.000
_cell.length_c   1.000
_cell.angle_alpha   90.00
_cell.angle_beta   90.00
_cell.angle_gamma   90.00
#
_symmetry.space_group_name_H-M   'P 1'
#
loop_
_entity.id
_entity.type
_entity.pdbx_description
1 polymer ?
#
loop_
_entity_poly.entity_id
_entity_poly.type
_entity_poly.pdbx_seq_one_letter_code
_entity_poly.pdbx_strand_id
1 'polypeptide(L)' 'MPLAISILNIYGYEVKNISGRNPVIIEARYIKKVRCPFCKGDKLRKKDRYVRKLNHESIGARKTKLYLT' A
#
# COMPACT_ATOMS: atom_id res chain seq x y z
N MET A 1 -16.12 1.55 -7.08
CA MET A 1 -15.77 2.07 -5.73
C MET A 1 -15.48 3.55 -5.92
N PRO A 2 -16.18 4.49 -5.26
CA PRO A 2 -15.88 5.91 -5.41
C PRO A 2 -14.47 6.16 -4.89
N LEU A 3 -13.61 6.84 -5.65
CA LEU A 3 -12.22 7.14 -5.25
C LEU A 3 -12.14 7.96 -3.95
N ALA A 4 -13.21 8.69 -3.61
CA ALA A 4 -13.25 9.64 -2.51
C ALA A 4 -13.24 9.04 -1.08
N ILE A 5 -13.38 7.71 -0.91
CA ILE A 5 -13.52 7.09 0.43
C ILE A 5 -12.25 6.33 0.86
N SER A 6 -11.24 6.18 -0.03
CA SER A 6 -10.04 5.39 0.29
C SER A 6 -8.85 6.29 0.61
N ILE A 7 -8.42 6.29 1.88
CA ILE A 7 -7.23 7.01 2.39
C ILE A 7 -5.95 6.66 1.61
N LEU A 8 -5.89 5.45 1.03
CA LEU A 8 -4.74 5.00 0.26
C LEU A 8 -4.78 5.44 -1.19
N ASN A 9 -5.96 5.56 -1.79
CA ASN A 9 -6.16 5.73 -3.23
C ASN A 9 -5.32 4.78 -4.13
N ILE A 10 -4.90 3.62 -3.60
CA ILE A 10 -4.11 2.62 -4.34
C ILE A 10 -4.93 1.34 -4.46
N TYR A 11 -5.16 0.93 -5.71
CA TYR A 11 -5.97 -0.25 -6.01
C TYR A 11 -5.30 -1.56 -5.55
N GLY A 12 -6.07 -2.41 -4.87
CA GLY A 12 -5.62 -3.74 -4.45
C GLY A 12 -4.77 -3.78 -3.19
N TYR A 13 -4.68 -2.66 -2.48
CA TYR A 13 -4.05 -2.57 -1.17
C TYR A 13 -5.11 -2.40 -0.08
N GLU A 14 -4.83 -3.01 1.05
CA GLU A 14 -5.63 -2.93 2.28
C GLU A 14 -4.77 -2.29 3.37
N VAL A 15 -5.35 -1.33 4.11
CA VAL A 15 -4.71 -0.75 5.29
C VAL A 15 -4.71 -1.80 6.40
N LYS A 16 -3.51 -2.12 6.90
CA LYS A 16 -3.32 -3.03 8.03
C LYS A 16 -3.27 -2.28 9.36
N ASN A 17 -2.64 -1.11 9.37
CA ASN A 17 -2.48 -0.30 10.56
C ASN A 17 -2.25 1.18 10.19
N ILE A 18 -2.68 2.09 11.07
CA ILE A 18 -2.36 3.52 10.97
C ILE A 18 -1.81 3.95 12.33
N SER A 19 -0.59 4.49 12.34
CA SER A 19 0.10 4.93 13.55
C SER A 19 0.84 6.24 13.31
N GLY A 20 1.45 6.81 14.36
CA GLY A 20 2.19 8.06 14.25
C GLY A 20 1.31 9.31 14.10
N ARG A 21 1.88 10.48 14.40
CA ARG A 21 1.15 11.76 14.46
C ARG A 21 1.57 12.74 13.37
N ASN A 22 2.88 12.90 13.16
CA ASN A 22 3.46 13.65 12.04
C ASN A 22 4.93 13.20 11.85
N PRO A 23 5.23 12.27 10.93
CA PRO A 23 4.33 11.77 9.90
C PRO A 23 3.34 10.72 10.43
N VAL A 24 2.16 10.63 9.80
CA VAL A 24 1.25 9.49 9.92
C VAL A 24 1.84 8.33 9.12
N ILE A 25 1.94 7.17 9.74
CA ILE A 25 2.48 5.94 9.16
C ILE A 25 1.31 5.03 8.83
N ILE A 26 1.13 4.76 7.54
CA ILE A 26 0.09 3.86 7.03
C ILE A 26 0.77 2.58 6.59
N GLU A 27 0.49 1.49 7.27
CA GLU A 27 0.91 0.15 6.87
C GLU A 27 -0.16 -0.45 5.96
N ALA A 28 0.24 -0.92 4.79
CA ALA A 28 -0.65 -1.54 3.84
C ALA A 28 -0.07 -2.84 3.27
N ARG A 29 -0.96 -3.75 2.88
CA ARG A 29 -0.60 -5.01 2.22
C ARG A 29 -1.36 -5.17 0.91
N TYR A 30 -0.73 -5.79 -0.07
CA TYR A 30 -1.40 -6.14 -1.33
C TYR A 30 -2.25 -7.40 -1.12
N ILE A 31 -3.55 -7.33 -1.44
CA ILE A 31 -4.51 -8.42 -1.17
C ILE A 31 -5.00 -9.15 -2.42
N LYS A 32 -4.68 -8.66 -3.61
CA LYS A 32 -5.13 -9.29 -4.86
C LYS A 32 -4.26 -10.49 -5.22
N LYS A 33 -4.83 -11.38 -6.04
CA LYS A 33 -4.07 -12.48 -6.65
C LYS A 33 -2.92 -11.89 -7.46
N VAL A 34 -1.69 -12.24 -7.06
CA VAL A 34 -0.49 -11.86 -7.80
C VAL A 34 -0.42 -12.73 -9.05
N ARG A 35 -0.37 -12.11 -10.23
CA ARG A 35 -0.27 -12.79 -11.52
C ARG A 35 0.76 -12.10 -12.38
N CYS A 36 1.47 -12.86 -13.22
CA CYS A 36 2.38 -12.28 -14.20
C CYS A 36 1.59 -11.35 -15.14
N PRO A 37 2.01 -10.08 -15.35
CA PRO A 37 1.31 -9.19 -16.28
C PRO A 37 1.36 -9.69 -17.73
N PHE A 38 2.34 -10.53 -18.07
CA PHE A 38 2.51 -11.09 -19.42
C PHE A 38 1.75 -12.41 -19.60
N CYS A 39 2.10 -13.45 -18.82
CA CYS A 39 1.55 -14.80 -19.02
C CYS A 39 0.38 -15.17 -18.08
N LYS A 40 -0.02 -14.28 -17.16
CA LYS A 40 -1.06 -14.51 -16.13
C LYS A 40 -0.81 -15.69 -15.17
N GLY A 41 0.35 -16.34 -15.26
CA GLY A 41 0.78 -17.39 -14.34
C GLY A 41 0.87 -16.90 -12.89
N ASP A 42 0.64 -17.82 -11.96
CA ASP A 42 0.63 -17.63 -10.51
C ASP A 42 1.94 -18.07 -9.82
N LYS A 43 2.75 -18.88 -10.52
CA LYS A 43 4.11 -19.29 -10.11
C LYS A 43 5.11 -18.13 -10.25
N LEU A 44 4.96 -17.13 -9.38
CA LEU A 44 5.84 -15.98 -9.30
C LEU A 44 6.83 -16.14 -8.15
N ARG A 45 8.11 -15.82 -8.39
CA ARG A 45 9.09 -15.70 -7.32
C ARG A 45 8.67 -14.51 -6.43
N LYS A 46 8.52 -14.76 -5.13
CA LYS A 46 8.46 -13.66 -4.15
C LYS A 46 9.83 -12.98 -4.15
N LYS A 47 9.91 -11.77 -4.70
CA LYS A 47 11.05 -10.88 -4.44
C LYS A 47 11.01 -10.62 -2.93
N ASP A 48 12.12 -10.87 -2.23
CA ASP A 48 12.18 -10.89 -0.77
C ASP A 48 11.39 -9.77 -0.09
N ARG A 49 10.84 -10.09 1.09
CA ARG A 49 9.87 -9.28 1.83
C ARG A 49 10.53 -8.07 2.48
N TYR A 50 11.06 -7.16 1.67
CA TYR A 50 11.50 -5.85 2.12
C TYR A 50 10.30 -4.89 2.20
N VAL A 51 10.18 -4.19 3.33
CA VAL A 51 9.14 -3.18 3.53
C VAL A 51 9.47 -1.94 2.70
N ARG A 52 8.67 -1.66 1.68
CA ARG A 52 8.84 -0.42 0.90
C ARG A 52 8.26 0.75 1.68
N LYS A 53 9.12 1.72 2.01
CA LYS A 53 8.75 2.98 2.65
C LYS A 53 8.65 4.06 1.58
N LEU A 54 7.47 4.63 1.39
CA LEU A 54 7.17 5.63 0.37
C LEU A 54 6.57 6.86 1.03
N ASN A 55 6.78 8.05 0.47
CA ASN A 55 5.99 9.22 0.85
C ASN A 55 4.58 9.08 0.26
N HIS A 56 3.56 9.42 1.04
CA HIS A 56 2.17 9.41 0.58
C HIS A 56 1.59 10.83 0.63
N GLU A 57 0.40 11.01 0.08
CA GLU A 57 -0.28 12.30 0.11
C GLU A 57 -0.57 12.74 1.55
N SER A 58 -0.40 14.03 1.83
CA SER A 58 -0.60 14.55 3.18
C SER A 58 -2.08 14.49 3.57
N ILE A 59 -2.36 14.12 4.81
CA ILE A 59 -3.72 14.12 5.37
C ILE A 59 -3.89 15.41 6.17
N GLY A 60 -4.47 16.43 5.54
CA GLY A 60 -4.45 17.80 6.04
C GLY A 60 -3.00 18.32 6.14
N ALA A 61 -2.63 18.89 7.29
CA ALA A 61 -1.27 19.41 7.53
C ALA A 61 -0.23 18.32 7.89
N ARG A 62 -0.64 17.06 8.03
CA ARG A 62 0.23 15.97 8.49
C ARG A 62 0.88 15.28 7.30
N LYS A 63 2.22 15.20 7.32
CA LYS A 63 2.96 14.37 6.37
C LYS A 63 2.57 12.90 6.57
N THR A 64 2.58 12.12 5.51
CA THR A 64 2.26 10.68 5.60
C THR A 64 3.36 9.84 4.97
N LYS A 65 3.55 8.65 5.52
CA LYS A 65 4.45 7.62 4.98
C LYS A 65 3.69 6.32 4.82
N LEU A 66 3.90 5.68 3.69
CA LEU A 66 3.29 4.40 3.34
C LEU A 66 4.32 3.28 3.48
N TYR A 67 3.95 2.24 4.21
CA TYR A 67 4.78 1.07 4.48
C TYR A 67 4.10 -0.14 3.83
N LEU A 68 4.64 -0.64 2.72
CA LEU A 68 4.08 -1.77 1.98
C LEU A 68 4.71 -3.09 2.41
N THR A 69 3.87 -4.05 2.81
CA THR A 69 4.25 -5.37 3.38
C THR A 69 3.70 -6.59 2.64
#